data_AF-A0A3M6X146-F1
#
_entry.id   AF-A0A3M6X146-F1
#
_cell.length_a   1.000
_cell.length_b   1.000
_cell.length_c   1.000
_cell.angle_alpha   90.00
_cell.angle_beta   90.00
_cell.angle_gamma   90.00
#
_symmetry.space_group_name_H-M   'P 1'
#
loop_
_entity.id
_entity.type
_entity.pdbx_description
1 polymer ?
#
loop_
_entity_poly.entity_id
_entity_poly.type
_entity_poly.pdbx_seq_one_letter_code
_entity_poly.pdbx_strand_id
1 'polypeptide(L)' 'MDHEKLARMQNAVRIGSSGKGTPRRKMKKVHKSSGTDDKKLQGALKKLNVQPITAIEEVNMFKQDGN' A
#
# COMPACT_ATOMS: atom_id res chain seq x y z
N MET A 1 -3.47 -23.84 36.16
CA MET A 1 -3.62 -23.94 34.70
C MET A 1 -4.84 -23.11 34.33
N ASP A 2 -4.71 -22.17 33.40
CA ASP A 2 -5.81 -21.26 33.04
C ASP A 2 -6.68 -21.88 31.95
N HIS A 3 -7.88 -22.34 32.30
CA HIS A 3 -8.71 -23.17 31.41
C HIS A 3 -9.24 -22.37 30.21
N GLU A 4 -9.54 -21.07 30.39
CA GLU A 4 -10.01 -20.21 29.30
C GLU A 4 -8.94 -20.00 28.22
N LYS A 5 -7.69 -19.77 28.64
CA LYS A 5 -6.57 -19.57 27.72
C LYS A 5 -6.32 -20.84 26.91
N LEU A 6 -6.43 -22.00 27.55
CA LEU A 6 -6.30 -23.30 26.90
C LEU A 6 -7.41 -23.53 25.86
N ALA A 7 -8.66 -23.20 26.22
CA ALA A 7 -9.81 -23.31 25.30
C ALA A 7 -9.66 -22.38 24.09
N ARG A 8 -9.23 -21.11 24.29
CA ARG A 8 -8.96 -20.18 23.18
C ARG A 8 -7.85 -20.69 22.26
N MET A 9 -6.79 -21.29 22.81
CA MET A 9 -5.71 -21.85 22.00
C MET A 9 -6.18 -23.05 21.18
N GLN A 10 -6.99 -23.95 21.74
CA GLN A 10 -7.55 -25.09 20.99
C GLN A 10 -8.45 -24.63 19.84
N ASN A 11 -9.28 -23.60 20.06
CA ASN A 11 -10.16 -23.04 19.02
C ASN A 11 -9.42 -22.27 17.91
N ALA A 12 -8.18 -21.83 18.15
CA ALA A 12 -7.38 -21.13 17.14
C ALA A 12 -6.71 -22.07 16.12
N VAL A 13 -6.69 -23.38 16.39
CA VAL A 13 -6.02 -24.37 15.55
C VAL A 13 -7.02 -25.05 14.61
N ARG A 14 -6.65 -25.19 13.34
CA ARG A 14 -7.49 -25.81 12.31
C ARG A 14 -7.41 -27.34 12.30
N ILE A 15 -7.77 -28.00 13.41
CA ILE A 15 -7.79 -29.47 13.53
C ILE A 15 -9.24 -29.95 13.60
N GLY A 16 -9.61 -30.88 12.72
CA GLY A 16 -10.92 -31.57 12.76
C GLY A 16 -12.14 -30.65 12.63
N SER A 17 -13.27 -31.06 13.22
CA SER A 17 -14.54 -30.32 13.22
C SER A 17 -14.51 -29.05 14.07
N SER A 18 -13.69 -29.02 15.13
CA SER A 18 -13.51 -27.86 16.04
C SER A 18 -12.75 -26.68 15.41
N GLY A 19 -12.08 -26.90 14.28
CA GLY A 19 -11.31 -25.87 13.57
C GLY A 19 -12.05 -25.20 12.40
N LYS A 20 -13.33 -25.53 12.15
CA LYS A 20 -14.10 -25.02 11.01
C LYS A 20 -14.27 -23.49 11.15
N GLY A 21 -13.74 -22.73 10.18
CA GLY A 21 -13.76 -21.27 10.17
C GLY A 21 -12.43 -20.60 10.55
N THR A 22 -11.46 -21.36 11.08
CA THR A 22 -10.11 -20.81 11.33
C THR A 22 -9.32 -20.65 10.01
N PRO A 23 -8.54 -19.56 9.87
CA PRO A 23 -7.71 -19.34 8.68
C PRO A 23 -6.70 -20.47 8.48
N ARG A 24 -6.64 -21.03 7.27
CA ARG A 24 -5.68 -22.09 6.93
C ARG A 24 -4.22 -21.60 6.96
N ARG A 25 -3.99 -20.31 6.72
CA ARG A 25 -2.67 -19.68 6.75
C ARG A 25 -2.74 -18.40 7.57
N LYS A 26 -1.68 -18.09 8.33
CA LYS A 26 -1.55 -16.78 8.97
C LYS A 26 -1.55 -15.69 7.90
N MET A 27 -2.47 -14.73 8.02
CA MET A 27 -2.51 -13.58 7.12
C MET A 27 -1.44 -12.58 7.55
N LYS A 28 -0.49 -12.27 6.66
CA LYS A 28 0.38 -11.11 6.82
C LYS A 28 -0.40 -9.88 6.36
N LYS A 29 -0.90 -9.06 7.28
CA LYS A 29 -1.48 -7.76 6.93
C LYS A 29 -0.35 -6.81 6.57
N VAL A 30 -0.11 -6.62 5.27
CA VAL A 30 0.88 -5.66 4.77
C VAL A 30 0.20 -4.29 4.69
N HIS A 31 0.63 -3.37 5.54
CA HIS A 31 0.25 -1.97 5.42
C HIS A 31 1.15 -1.33 4.36
N LYS A 32 0.55 -0.83 3.28
CA LYS A 32 1.26 -0.08 2.25
C LYS A 32 1.42 1.35 2.77
N SER A 33 2.65 1.85 2.84
CA SER A 33 2.85 3.26 3.18
C SER A 33 2.50 4.13 1.97
N SER A 34 1.79 5.23 2.20
CA SER A 34 1.42 6.23 1.18
C SER A 34 2.63 6.95 0.58
N GLY A 35 3.82 6.84 1.19
CA GLY A 35 5.05 7.48 0.69
C GLY A 35 5.73 6.77 -0.48
N THR A 36 5.19 5.65 -0.97
CA THR A 36 5.78 4.91 -2.10
C THR A 36 5.35 5.44 -3.46
N ASP A 37 4.29 6.26 -3.51
CA ASP A 37 3.71 6.69 -4.77
C ASP A 37 4.57 7.74 -5.48
N ASP A 38 5.28 8.60 -4.73
CA ASP A 38 6.17 9.62 -5.31
C ASP A 38 7.32 9.01 -6.12
N LYS A 39 7.95 7.93 -5.63
CA LYS A 39 9.02 7.22 -6.37
C LYS A 39 8.51 6.55 -7.64
N LYS A 40 7.27 6.04 -7.63
CA LYS A 40 6.65 5.44 -8.81
C LYS A 40 6.26 6.51 -9.82
N LEU A 41 5.75 7.64 -9.34
CA LEU A 41 5.41 8.81 -10.16
C LEU A 41 6.67 9.35 -10.84
N GLN A 42 7.75 9.59 -10.10
CA GLN A 42 9.03 10.01 -10.67
C GLN A 42 9.57 9.00 -11.70
N GLY A 43 9.44 7.70 -11.43
CA GLY A 43 9.81 6.65 -12.38
C GLY A 43 8.96 6.64 -13.66
N ALA A 44 7.66 6.92 -13.56
CA ALA A 44 6.76 7.03 -14.70
C ALA A 44 7.09 8.28 -15.55
N LEU A 45 7.32 9.43 -14.91
CA LEU A 45 7.72 10.66 -15.59
C LEU A 45 9.06 10.50 -16.31
N LYS A 46 10.03 9.82 -15.71
CA LYS A 46 11.33 9.52 -16.34
C LYS A 46 11.19 8.65 -17.59
N LYS A 47 10.25 7.70 -17.62
CA LYS A 47 9.97 6.86 -18.82
C LYS A 47 9.36 7.65 -19.96
N LEU A 48 8.61 8.69 -19.65
CA LEU A 48 8.07 9.65 -20.63
C LEU A 48 9.11 10.71 -21.03
N ASN A 49 10.38 10.54 -20.61
CA ASN A 49 11.47 11.49 -20.80
C ASN A 49 11.20 12.90 -20.24
N VAL A 50 10.33 13.02 -19.24
CA VAL A 50 10.09 14.29 -18.54
C VAL A 50 11.24 14.53 -17.56
N GLN A 51 11.98 15.62 -17.77
CA GLN A 51 13.06 16.07 -16.90
C GLN A 51 12.66 17.38 -16.21
N PRO A 52 12.91 17.53 -14.89
CA PRO A 52 12.67 18.79 -14.20
C PRO A 52 13.66 19.86 -14.69
N ILE A 53 13.16 21.07 -14.96
CA ILE A 53 13.96 22.22 -15.40
C ILE A 53 14.20 23.11 -14.18
N THR A 54 15.46 23.25 -13.75
CA THR A 54 15.84 23.92 -12.51
C THR A 54 16.55 25.25 -12.79
N ALA A 55 15.83 26.28 -13.26
CA ALA A 55 16.25 27.70 -13.30
C ALA A 55 15.32 28.51 -14.23
N ILE A 56 14.04 28.65 -13.87
CA ILE A 56 13.13 29.51 -14.62
C ILE A 56 12.78 30.70 -13.73
N GLU A 57 13.13 31.91 -14.19
CA GLU A 57 12.83 33.17 -13.47
C GLU A 57 11.42 33.66 -13.79
N GLU A 58 10.99 33.54 -15.04
CA GLU A 58 9.65 33.93 -15.50
C GLU A 58 9.10 33.00 -16.58
N VAL A 59 7.78 32.81 -16.59
CA VAL A 59 7.05 32.06 -17.62
C VAL A 59 5.95 32.95 -18.18
N ASN A 60 6.04 33.25 -19.47
CA ASN A 60 4.98 33.96 -20.19
C ASN A 60 4.10 32.94 -20.93
N MET A 61 2.86 32.78 -20.47
CA MET A 61 1.87 31.91 -21.12
C MET A 61 0.96 32.73 -22.02
N PHE A 62 1.12 32.58 -23.34
CA PHE A 62 0.21 33.19 -24.32
C PHE A 62 -0.86 32.17 -24.69
N LYS A 63 -2.11 32.46 -24.34
CA LYS A 63 -3.26 31.68 -24.78
C LYS A 63 -3.82 32.29 -26.05
N GLN A 64 -4.12 31.48 -27.06
CA GLN A 64 -4.83 31.97 -28.26
C GLN A 64 -6.26 32.46 -27.93
N ASP A 65 -6.85 31.94 -26.85
CA ASP A 65 -8.27 32.13 -26.53
C ASP A 65 -8.52 33.25 -25.50
N GLY A 66 -7.46 33.97 -25.07
CA GLY A 66 -7.58 35.14 -24.19
C GLY A 66 -8.16 34.89 -22.79
N ASN A 67 -8.27 33.64 -22.33
CA ASN A 67 -8.89 33.28 -21.04
C ASN A 67 -8.04 32.34 -20.19
#